data_AF-A0A0S8HD84-F1
#
_entry.id   AF-A0A0S8HD84-F1
#
_cell.length_a   1.000
_cell.length_b   1.000
_cell.length_c   1.000
_cell.angle_alpha   90.00
_cell.angle_beta   90.00
_cell.angle_gamma   90.00
#
_symmetry.space_group_name_H-M   'P 1'
#
loop_
_entity.id
_entity.type
_entity.pdbx_description
1 polymer ?
#
loop_
_entity_poly.entity_id
_entity_poly.type
_entity_poly.pdbx_seq_one_letter_code
_entity_poly.pdbx_strand_id
1 'polypeptide(L)' 'MCNNIAEGSGFFKSRNFNRYLDYSRSSVFESANVVIILYLQNLISLDTKDELYLELEELSKMITGFQRTL' A
#
# COMPACT_ATOMS: atom_id res chain seq x y z
N MET A 1 3.44 2.09 4.67
CA MET A 1 2.23 2.66 4.06
C MET A 1 1.58 3.75 4.92
N CYS A 2 1.14 3.47 6.16
CA CYS A 2 0.44 4.45 7.01
C CYS A 2 1.24 5.75 7.28
N ASN A 3 2.57 5.68 7.32
CA ASN A 3 3.42 6.86 7.53
C ASN A 3 3.23 7.90 6.42
N ASN A 4 3.17 7.48 5.15
CA ASN A 4 3.00 8.39 4.01
C ASN A 4 1.62 9.05 4.03
N ILE A 5 0.57 8.31 4.44
CA ILE A 5 -0.79 8.85 4.60
C ILE A 5 -0.82 9.87 5.75
N ALA A 6 -0.22 9.54 6.89
CA ALA A 6 -0.16 10.43 8.06
C ALA A 6 0.61 11.72 7.75
N GLU A 7 1.76 11.63 7.08
CA GLU A 7 2.55 12.79 6.65
C GLU A 7 1.76 13.65 5.64
N GLY A 8 1.08 13.01 4.70
CA GLY A 8 0.21 13.67 3.73
C GLY A 8 -0.98 14.41 4.35
N SER A 9 -1.51 13.92 5.46
CA SER A 9 -2.70 14.49 6.13
C SER A 9 -2.47 15.89 6.69
N GLY A 10 -1.21 16.30 6.89
CA GLY A 10 -0.85 17.66 7.31
C GLY A 10 -0.94 18.70 6.19
N PHE A 11 -1.18 18.30 4.94
CA PHE A 11 -1.24 19.22 3.81
C PHE A 11 -2.67 19.68 3.50
N PHE A 12 -2.90 20.98 3.55
CA PHE A 12 -4.21 21.60 3.26
C PHE A 12 -4.60 21.64 1.78
N LYS A 13 -3.69 21.31 0.85
CA LYS A 13 -3.96 21.32 -0.61
C LYS A 13 -4.05 19.90 -1.16
N SER A 14 -5.17 19.54 -1.78
CA SER A 14 -5.42 18.19 -2.35
C SER A 14 -4.30 17.70 -3.27
N ARG A 15 -3.68 18.58 -4.07
CA ARG A 15 -2.55 18.21 -4.96
C ARG A 15 -1.36 17.63 -4.19
N ASN A 16 -1.00 18.22 -3.05
CA ASN A 16 0.13 17.75 -2.27
C ASN A 16 -0.21 16.44 -1.58
N PHE A 17 -1.45 16.31 -1.09
CA PHE A 17 -1.91 15.08 -0.45
C PHE A 17 -2.00 13.90 -1.43
N ASN A 18 -2.45 14.14 -2.67
CA ASN A 18 -2.49 13.12 -3.72
C ASN A 18 -1.10 12.51 -4.00
N ARG A 19 -0.04 13.32 -3.97
CA ARG A 19 1.33 12.81 -4.12
C ARG A 19 1.75 11.86 -3.00
N TYR A 20 1.31 12.12 -1.76
CA TYR A 20 1.56 11.21 -0.63
C TYR A 20 0.76 9.92 -0.74
N LEU A 21 -0.43 9.97 -1.35
CA LEU A 21 -1.20 8.77 -1.68
C LEU A 21 -0.53 7.95 -2.78
N ASP A 22 0.10 8.58 -3.77
CA ASP A 22 0.93 7.88 -4.76
C ASP A 22 2.11 7.16 -4.10
N TYR A 23 2.81 7.83 -3.18
CA TYR A 23 3.88 7.19 -2.40
C TYR A 23 3.36 6.04 -1.54
N SER A 24 2.19 6.20 -0.93
CA SER A 24 1.54 5.14 -0.15
C SER A 24 1.25 3.92 -1.02
N ARG A 25 0.71 4.14 -2.22
CA ARG A 25 0.38 3.10 -3.19
C ARG A 25 1.63 2.40 -3.72
N SER A 26 2.70 3.14 -4.01
CA SER A 26 4.01 2.55 -4.39
C SER A 26 4.56 1.63 -3.30
N SER A 27 4.47 2.02 -2.02
CA SER A 27 4.88 1.16 -0.91
C SER A 27 4.02 -0.11 -0.76
N VAL A 28 2.75 -0.10 -1.19
CA VAL A 28 1.92 -1.34 -1.26
C VAL A 28 2.56 -2.32 -2.24
N PHE A 29 2.92 -1.86 -3.45
CA PHE A 29 3.53 -2.71 -4.47
C PHE A 29 4.90 -3.25 -4.06
N GLU A 30 5.72 -2.42 -3.40
CA GLU A 30 6.99 -2.88 -2.83
C GLU A 30 6.75 -3.99 -1.79
N SER A 31 5.75 -3.83 -0.94
CA SER A 31 5.39 -4.85 0.06
C SER A 31 4.93 -6.15 -0.61
N ALA A 32 4.16 -6.08 -1.70
CA ALA A 32 3.75 -7.26 -2.48
C ALA A 32 4.97 -8.01 -3.07
N ASN A 33 6.00 -7.28 -3.52
CA ASN A 33 7.25 -7.87 -3.99
C ASN A 33 8.04 -8.54 -2.85
N VAL A 34 8.09 -7.92 -1.67
CA VAL A 34 8.72 -8.53 -0.49
C VAL A 34 8.02 -9.83 -0.11
N VAL A 35 6.69 -9.86 -0.12
CA VAL A 35 5.91 -11.07 0.18
C VAL A 35 6.22 -12.20 -0.81
N ILE A 36 6.41 -11.90 -2.11
CA ILE A 36 6.89 -12.90 -3.08
C ILE A 36 8.25 -13.47 -2.68
N ILE A 37 9.21 -12.60 -2.35
CA ILE A 37 10.57 -13.01 -2.00
C ILE A 37 10.55 -13.90 -0.76
N LEU A 38 9.78 -13.53 0.27
CA LEU A 38 9.64 -14.32 1.50
C LEU A 38 9.07 -15.71 1.21
N TYR A 39 8.07 -15.81 0.34
CA TYR A 39 7.50 -17.10 -0.08
C TYR A 39 8.51 -17.94 -0.86
N LEU A 40 9.22 -17.34 -1.83
CA LEU A 40 10.25 -18.04 -2.62
C LEU A 40 11.42 -18.54 -1.76
N GLN A 41 11.70 -17.86 -0.64
CA GLN A 41 12.70 -18.29 0.33
C GLN A 41 12.17 -19.30 1.36
N ASN A 42 10.91 -19.76 1.22
CA ASN A 42 10.22 -20.65 2.15
C ASN A 42 10.15 -20.09 3.59
N LEU A 43 10.14 -18.77 3.74
CA LEU A 43 10.03 -18.09 5.03
C LEU A 43 8.58 -17.89 5.47
N ILE A 44 7.63 -17.99 4.53
CA ILE A 44 6.18 -17.96 4.77
C ILE A 44 5.50 -19.06 3.95
N SER A 45 4.33 -19.52 4.40
CA SER A 45 3.52 -20.48 3.65
C SER A 45 2.80 -19.83 2.46
N LEU A 46 2.23 -20.67 1.59
CA LEU A 46 1.36 -20.20 0.51
C LEU A 46 0.12 -19.48 1.07
N ASP A 47 -0.50 -20.04 2.11
CA ASP A 47 -1.67 -19.44 2.76
C ASP A 47 -1.36 -18.04 3.31
N THR A 48 -0.24 -17.89 4.03
CA THR A 48 0.20 -16.57 4.54
C THR A 48 0.51 -15.61 3.40
N LYS A 49 1.11 -16.08 2.29
CA LYS A 49 1.35 -15.25 1.12
C LYS A 49 0.03 -14.74 0.52
N ASP A 50 -0.96 -15.61 0.40
CA ASP A 50 -2.26 -15.29 -0.20
C ASP A 50 -3.09 -14.36 0.70
N GLU A 51 -3.09 -14.59 2.01
CA GLU A 51 -3.70 -13.68 3.00
C GLU A 51 -3.09 -12.26 2.91
N LEU A 52 -1.76 -12.14 2.94
CA LEU A 52 -1.08 -10.86 2.81
C LEU A 52 -1.38 -10.19 1.46
N TYR A 53 -1.52 -10.96 0.39
CA TYR A 53 -1.88 -10.44 -0.93
C TYR A 53 -3.29 -9.85 -0.96
N LEU A 54 -4.26 -10.49 -0.31
CA LEU A 54 -5.62 -9.98 -0.18
C LEU A 54 -5.64 -8.65 0.58
N GLU A 55 -4.91 -8.56 1.70
CA GLU A 55 -4.79 -7.32 2.48
C GLU A 55 -4.14 -6.19 1.67
N LEU A 56 -3.06 -6.48 0.94
CA LEU A 56 -2.37 -5.50 0.10
C LEU A 56 -3.27 -5.04 -1.07
N GLU A 57 -4.07 -5.93 -1.65
CA GLU A 57 -5.03 -5.59 -2.69
C GLU A 57 -6.12 -4.65 -2.15
N GLU A 58 -6.67 -4.96 -0.97
CA GLU A 58 -7.67 -4.12 -0.31
C GLU A 58 -7.12 -2.72 -0.02
N LEU A 59 -5.92 -2.63 0.56
CA LEU A 59 -5.24 -1.36 0.81
C LEU A 59 -5.04 -0.54 -0.48
N SER A 60 -4.62 -1.19 -1.57
CA SER A 60 -4.45 -0.52 -2.87
C SER A 60 -5.77 0.04 -3.41
N LYS A 61 -6.87 -0.72 -3.27
CA LYS A 61 -8.23 -0.29 -3.65
C LYS A 61 -8.69 0.89 -2.79
N MET A 62 -8.48 0.83 -1.49
CA MET A 62 -8.83 1.93 -0.56
C MET A 62 -8.08 3.23 -0.90
N ILE A 63 -6.76 3.15 -1.11
CA ILE A 63 -5.95 4.32 -1.50
C ILE A 63 -6.45 4.91 -2.83
N THR A 64 -6.67 4.06 -3.83
CA THR A 64 -7.15 4.49 -5.16
C THR A 64 -8.56 5.09 -5.08
N GLY A 65 -9.44 4.49 -4.30
CA GLY A 65 -10.80 4.98 -4.06
C GLY A 65 -10.79 6.35 -3.40
N PHE A 66 -9.95 6.52 -2.38
CA PHE A 66 -9.81 7.79 -1.68
C PHE A 66 -9.19 8.88 -2.54
N GLN A 67 -8.14 8.58 -3.33
CA GLN A 67 -7.55 9.52 -4.29
C GLN A 67 -8.58 10.11 -5.27
N ARG A 68 -9.58 9.33 -5.69
CA ARG A 68 -10.64 9.80 -6.59
C ARG A 68 -11.60 10.81 -5.95
N THR A 69 -11.60 10.92 -4.62
CA THR A 69 -12.48 11.84 -3.86
C THR A 69 -11.82 13.19 -3.54
N LEU A 70 -10.53 13.37 -3.85
CA LEU A 70 -9.70 14.53 -3.50
C LEU A 70 -9.44 15.47 -4.67
#